data_AF-A0AA44JAQ8-F1
#
_entry.id   AF-A0AA44JAQ8-F1
#
_cell.length_a   1.000
_cell.length_b   1.000
_cell.length_c   1.000
_cell.angle_alpha   90.00
_cell.angle_beta   90.00
_cell.angle_gamma   90.00
#
_symmetry.space_group_name_H-M   'P 1'
#
loop_
_entity.id
_entity.type
_entity.pdbx_description
1 polymer ?
#
loop_
_entity_poly.entity_id
_entity_poly.type
_entity_poly.pdbx_seq_one_letter_code
_entity_poly.pdbx_strand_id
1 'polypeptide(L)' 'MSDTRTKIDDMLGAAQSYLHAIKRLAETALGGEGKDYCALDLLADSAIREINEAFSVFDSMPVDKSNNGEN' A
#
# COMPACT_ATOMS: atom_id res chain seq x y z
N MET A 1 14.31 18.41 1.75
CA MET A 1 13.19 18.24 0.81
C MET A 1 13.03 16.75 0.65
N SER A 2 11.93 16.15 1.16
CA SER A 2 11.74 14.68 1.09
C SER A 2 11.67 14.25 -0.37
N ASP A 3 12.49 13.26 -0.73
CA ASP A 3 12.56 12.67 -2.07
C ASP A 3 11.17 12.13 -2.44
N THR A 4 10.77 12.31 -3.70
CA THR A 4 9.53 11.72 -4.24
C THR A 4 9.44 10.24 -3.92
N ARG A 5 10.57 9.54 -3.87
CA ARG A 5 10.65 8.13 -3.45
C ARG A 5 10.14 7.90 -2.04
N THR A 6 10.65 8.66 -1.08
CA THR A 6 10.22 8.58 0.33
C THR A 6 8.74 8.91 0.48
N LYS A 7 8.22 9.90 -0.25
CA LYS A 7 6.79 10.24 -0.19
C LYS A 7 5.90 9.11 -0.71
N ILE A 8 6.30 8.45 -1.79
CA ILE A 8 5.54 7.31 -2.35
C ILE A 8 5.58 6.13 -1.38
N ASP A 9 6.74 5.84 -0.81
CA ASP A 9 6.92 4.80 0.22
C ASP A 9 6.00 5.06 1.43
N ASP A 10 6.02 6.29 1.96
CA ASP A 10 5.15 6.72 3.07
C ASP A 10 3.66 6.55 2.73
N MET A 11 3.23 6.95 1.54
CA MET A 11 1.82 6.87 1.11
C MET A 11 1.35 5.42 0.96
N LEU A 12 2.17 4.56 0.36
CA LEU A 12 1.85 3.14 0.18
C LEU A 12 1.84 2.41 1.54
N GLY A 13 2.76 2.73 2.45
CA GLY A 13 2.75 2.20 3.82
C GLY A 13 1.54 2.66 4.63
N ALA A 14 1.12 3.92 4.46
CA ALA A 14 -0.12 4.43 5.06
C ALA A 14 -1.35 3.70 4.52
N ALA A 15 -1.42 3.44 3.21
CA ALA A 15 -2.52 2.70 2.59
C ALA A 15 -2.65 1.28 3.16
N GLN A 16 -1.55 0.56 3.35
CA GLN A 16 -1.56 -0.75 4.02
C GLN A 16 -2.09 -0.67 5.44
N SER A 17 -1.69 0.35 6.18
CA SER A 17 -2.15 0.57 7.56
C SER A 17 -3.67 0.79 7.63
N TYR A 18 -4.24 1.55 6.70
CA TYR A 18 -5.69 1.75 6.60
C TYR A 18 -6.42 0.45 6.26
N LEU A 19 -5.91 -0.35 5.33
CA LEU A 19 -6.53 -1.64 4.99
C LEU A 19 -6.49 -2.62 6.17
N HIS A 20 -5.39 -2.65 6.93
CA HIS A 20 -5.31 -3.44 8.15
C HIS A 20 -6.35 -3.00 9.20
N ALA A 21 -6.52 -1.68 9.37
CA ALA A 21 -7.53 -1.14 10.27
C ALA A 21 -8.96 -1.50 9.81
N ILE A 22 -9.23 -1.45 8.50
CA ILE A 22 -10.52 -1.86 7.93
C ILE A 22 -10.79 -3.35 8.17
N LYS A 23 -9.79 -4.24 8.01
CA LYS A 23 -9.95 -5.67 8.34
C LYS A 23 -10.34 -5.89 9.80
N ARG A 24 -9.66 -5.20 10.73
CA ARG A 24 -9.99 -5.28 12.17
C ARG A 24 -11.38 -4.71 12.48
N LEU A 25 -11.75 -3.62 11.82
CA LEU A 25 -13.09 -3.06 11.98
C LEU A 25 -14.16 -4.02 11.46
N ALA A 26 -13.94 -4.63 10.30
CA ALA A 26 -14.85 -5.63 9.73
C ALA A 26 -14.97 -6.85 10.66
N GLU A 27 -13.87 -7.34 11.21
CA GLU A 27 -13.88 -8.42 12.20
C GLU A 27 -14.69 -8.04 13.45
N THR A 28 -14.48 -6.83 13.98
CA THR A 28 -15.19 -6.34 15.17
C THR A 28 -16.68 -6.11 14.90
N ALA A 29 -17.04 -5.58 13.73
CA ALA A 29 -18.40 -5.20 13.39
C ALA A 29 -19.26 -6.37 12.89
N LEU A 30 -18.64 -7.35 12.23
CA LEU A 30 -19.34 -8.47 11.57
C LEU A 30 -19.07 -9.82 12.24
N GLY A 31 -18.24 -9.87 13.28
CA GLY A 31 -17.98 -11.08 14.06
C GLY A 31 -16.97 -12.04 13.42
N GLY A 32 -16.25 -11.62 12.38
CA GLY A 32 -15.24 -12.45 11.71
C GLY A 32 -15.81 -13.58 10.84
N GLU A 33 -17.12 -13.58 10.57
CA GLU A 33 -17.79 -14.59 9.76
C GLU A 33 -18.90 -13.99 8.89
N GLY A 34 -19.42 -14.78 7.96
CA GLY A 34 -20.48 -14.37 7.05
C GLY A 34 -20.00 -13.73 5.74
N LYS A 35 -20.95 -13.57 4.81
CA LYS A 35 -20.67 -13.17 3.43
C LYS A 35 -20.05 -11.78 3.33
N ASP A 36 -20.54 -10.83 4.13
CA ASP A 36 -20.09 -9.44 4.10
C ASP A 36 -18.68 -9.30 4.68
N TYR A 37 -18.37 -10.02 5.77
CA TYR A 37 -17.01 -10.07 6.30
C TYR A 37 -16.05 -10.67 5.28
N CYS A 38 -16.40 -11.82 4.69
CA CYS A 38 -15.58 -12.47 3.67
C CYS A 38 -15.33 -11.57 2.46
N ALA A 39 -16.34 -10.82 2.00
CA ALA A 39 -16.18 -9.88 0.90
C ALA A 39 -15.20 -8.74 1.25
N LEU A 40 -15.31 -8.18 2.46
CA LEU A 40 -14.41 -7.12 2.93
C LEU A 40 -12.98 -7.63 3.15
N ASP A 41 -12.84 -8.84 3.67
CA ASP A 41 -11.54 -9.47 3.91
C ASP A 41 -10.81 -9.75 2.58
N LEU A 42 -11.52 -10.32 1.60
CA LEU A 42 -11.00 -10.54 0.24
C LEU A 42 -10.64 -9.23 -0.48
N LEU A 43 -11.45 -8.19 -0.29
CA LEU A 43 -11.19 -6.86 -0.86
C LEU A 43 -9.92 -6.26 -0.27
N ALA A 44 -9.78 -6.31 1.07
CA ALA A 44 -8.61 -5.78 1.76
C ALA A 44 -7.34 -6.54 1.38
N ASP A 45 -7.40 -7.88 1.31
CA ASP A 45 -6.26 -8.70 0.89
C ASP A 45 -5.85 -8.43 -0.55
N SER A 46 -6.83 -8.27 -1.45
CA SER A 46 -6.55 -7.91 -2.84
C SER A 46 -5.89 -6.53 -2.94
N ALA A 47 -6.38 -5.54 -2.19
CA ALA A 47 -5.78 -4.21 -2.16
C ALA A 47 -4.36 -4.20 -1.57
N ILE A 48 -4.10 -5.00 -0.51
CA ILE A 48 -2.76 -5.15 0.06
C ILE A 48 -1.80 -5.77 -0.97
N ARG A 49 -2.25 -6.77 -1.74
CA ARG A 49 -1.45 -7.38 -2.81
C ARG A 49 -1.06 -6.35 -3.88
N GLU A 50 -2.03 -5.58 -4.37
CA GLU A 50 -1.78 -4.53 -5.37
C GLU A 50 -0.81 -3.46 -4.86
N ILE A 51 -0.90 -3.07 -3.58
CA ILE A 51 0.05 -2.14 -2.97
C ILE A 51 1.47 -2.74 -2.92
N ASN A 52 1.60 -4.02 -2.58
CA ASN A 52 2.91 -4.71 -2.62
C ASN A 52 3.48 -4.78 -4.04
N GLU A 53 2.64 -4.99 -5.04
CA GLU A 53 3.06 -4.95 -6.44
C GLU A 53 3.51 -3.53 -6.83
N ALA A 54 2.77 -2.50 -6.39
CA ALA A 54 3.16 -1.10 -6.60
C ALA A 54 4.52 -0.76 -5.94
N PHE A 55 4.79 -1.26 -4.72
CA PHE A 55 6.11 -1.16 -4.09
C PHE A 55 7.19 -1.79 -4.97
N SER A 56 6.98 -3.02 -5.43
CA SER A 56 7.95 -3.73 -6.27
C SER A 56 8.22 -3.00 -7.58
N VAL A 57 7.18 -2.48 -8.24
CA VAL A 57 7.32 -1.71 -9.48
C VAL A 57 8.10 -0.43 -9.21
N PHE A 58 7.77 0.30 -8.15
CA PHE A 58 8.41 1.56 -7.82
C PHE A 58 9.89 1.39 -7.42
N ASP A 59 10.21 0.35 -6.65
CA ASP A 59 11.59 0.02 -6.29
C ASP A 59 12.44 -0.40 -7.50
N SER A 60 11.80 -0.98 -8.52
CA SER A 60 12.46 -1.36 -9.77
C SER A 60 12.65 -0.18 -10.74
N MET A 61 12.04 0.98 -10.49
CA MET A 61 12.21 2.14 -11.36
C MET A 61 13.66 2.67 -11.27
N PRO A 62 14.33 2.90 -12.41
CA PRO A 62 15.67 3.46 -12.40
C PRO A 62 15.65 4.86 -11.79
N VAL A 63 16.53 5.11 -10.83
CA VAL A 63 16.79 6.47 -10.33
C VAL A 63 17.48 7.21 -11.46
N ASP A 64 16.75 8.12 -12.11
CA ASP A 64 17.26 8.89 -13.24
C ASP A 64 18.47 9.72 -12.76
N LYS A 65 19.68 9.31 -13.13
CA LYS A 65 20.93 10.03 -12.81
C LYS A 65 21.16 11.24 -13.71
N SER A 66 20.10 11.86 -14.22
CA SER A 66 20.22 13.06 -15.03
C SER A 66 20.28 14.30 -14.14
N ASN A 67 21.42 14.49 -13.46
CA ASN A 67 21.99 15.79 -13.06
C ASN A 67 23.37 15.60 -12.40
N ASN A 68 24.33 15.03 -13.14
CA ASN A 68 25.73 15.44 -13.00
C ASN A 68 26.00 16.47 -14.10
N GLY A 69 25.50 17.70 -13.88
CA GLY A 69 25.98 18.86 -14.60
C GLY A 69 27.30 19.28 -13.95
N GLU A 70 28.41 18.79 -14.49
CA GLU A 70 29.71 19.43 -14.35
C GLU A 70 29.60 20.89 -14.81
N ASN A 71 29.93 21.83 -13.92
CA ASN A 71 30.73 23.02 -14.22
C ASN A 71 31.14 23.73 -12.92
#